data_AF-A0A9Q0F876-F1
#
_entry.id   AF-A0A9Q0F876-F1
#
_cell.length_a   1.000
_cell.length_b   1.000
_cell.length_c   1.000
_cell.angle_alpha   90.00
_cell.angle_beta   90.00
_cell.angle_gamma   90.00
#
_symmetry.space_group_name_H-M   'P 1'
#
loop_
_entity.id
_entity.type
_entity.pdbx_description
1 polymer ?
#
loop_
_entity_poly.entity_id
_entity_poly.type
_entity_poly.pdbx_seq_one_letter_code
_entity_poly.pdbx_strand_id
1 'polypeptide(L)'
;MGEVSYKMLDGSQSLRERLLLATLSGTPVLIEDIRAEDTIPGLRPHEVSLLRLLATVSDGCYVEINETGITNDSKDSCVDTFRSTTLPMLKQFGVPSEGLELKIESRGVPPNGGGEVLLSIPIVQSLTAVTWIDEGIVKRIRGVTFSARVSTQFENTMIHAARGIFNHLLPDVHIFTDHKAGPQAGNSPGYGISLVAETTSGCFVSADTAVSYAREDDVTEIDDEEEELLPPADVGKQIASVLLQEIEQGGVVDSRHQGLLFLLCALCPEDVSKVRVGKLSPHGIETLRHIRDFLRVKFDIKPDPSTGTVVLKCVGCLSRRTS
;
A
#
# COMPACT_ATOMS: atom_id res chain seq x y z
N MET A 1 41.91 -2.50 -4.16
CA MET A 1 40.47 -2.22 -3.95
C MET A 1 39.89 -1.93 -5.33
N GLY A 2 39.01 -2.80 -5.84
CA GLY A 2 38.38 -2.56 -7.15
C GLY A 2 37.45 -1.34 -7.06
N GLU A 3 37.35 -0.56 -8.13
CA GLU A 3 36.36 0.50 -8.27
C GLU A 3 34.96 -0.11 -8.09
N VAL A 4 34.28 0.25 -7.00
CA VAL A 4 32.87 -0.09 -6.83
C VAL A 4 32.09 0.75 -7.82
N SER A 5 31.52 0.12 -8.84
CA SER A 5 30.65 0.79 -9.80
C SER A 5 29.28 1.02 -9.17
N TYR A 6 28.88 2.28 -9.07
CA TYR A 6 27.57 2.69 -8.57
C TYR A 6 26.62 3.01 -9.72
N LYS A 7 25.34 2.66 -9.55
CA LYS A 7 24.27 3.19 -10.40
C LYS A 7 23.90 4.58 -9.88
N MET A 8 24.19 5.60 -10.68
CA MET A 8 23.84 6.99 -10.40
C MET A 8 22.33 7.20 -10.57
N LEU A 9 21.71 7.85 -9.60
CA LEU A 9 20.30 8.23 -9.60
C LEU A 9 20.18 9.66 -9.07
N ASP A 10 19.17 10.38 -9.55
CA ASP A 10 18.98 11.78 -9.16
C ASP A 10 17.65 11.96 -8.43
N GLY A 11 17.68 12.80 -7.39
CA GLY A 11 16.52 13.23 -6.62
C GLY A 11 15.91 12.18 -5.68
N SER A 12 14.90 12.62 -4.93
CA SER A 12 14.21 11.81 -3.91
C SER A 12 12.97 11.06 -4.42
N GLN A 13 12.61 11.21 -5.70
CA GLN A 13 11.43 10.56 -6.27
C GLN A 13 11.54 9.03 -6.16
N SER A 14 10.49 8.39 -5.67
CA SER A 14 10.43 6.92 -5.52
C SER A 14 11.60 6.32 -4.74
N LEU A 15 12.18 7.08 -3.80
CA LEU A 15 13.34 6.65 -3.01
C LEU A 15 13.13 5.30 -2.34
N ARG A 16 11.94 5.05 -1.77
CA ARG A 16 11.59 3.79 -1.10
C ARG A 16 11.74 2.59 -2.03
N GLU A 17 11.19 2.71 -3.23
CA GLU A 17 11.19 1.65 -4.24
C GLU A 17 12.59 1.42 -4.83
N ARG A 18 13.33 2.51 -5.11
CA ARG A 18 14.71 2.45 -5.63
C ARG A 18 15.64 1.77 -4.63
N LEU A 19 15.54 2.08 -3.34
CA LEU A 19 16.33 1.43 -2.29
C LEU A 19 15.97 -0.05 -2.11
N LEU A 20 14.68 -0.38 -2.17
CA LEU A 20 14.21 -1.76 -2.12
C LEU A 20 14.78 -2.57 -3.29
N LEU A 21 14.65 -2.06 -4.51
CA LEU A 21 15.15 -2.72 -5.72
C LEU A 21 16.67 -2.84 -5.72
N ALA A 22 17.40 -1.80 -5.30
CA ALA A 22 18.86 -1.85 -5.16
C ALA A 22 19.31 -2.95 -4.18
N THR A 23 18.58 -3.10 -3.06
CA THR A 23 18.83 -4.14 -2.06
C THR A 23 18.55 -5.53 -2.63
N LEU A 24 17.41 -5.70 -3.32
CA LEU A 24 17.02 -6.97 -3.93
C LEU A 24 17.93 -7.39 -5.09
N SER A 25 18.40 -6.43 -5.90
CA SER A 25 19.28 -6.67 -7.05
C SER A 25 20.77 -6.70 -6.68
N GLY A 26 21.12 -6.41 -5.43
CA GLY A 26 22.51 -6.26 -4.99
C GLY A 26 23.28 -5.19 -5.76
N THR A 27 22.59 -4.18 -6.29
CA THR A 27 23.18 -3.11 -7.10
C THR A 27 23.54 -1.92 -6.22
N PRO A 28 24.83 -1.57 -6.06
CA PRO A 28 25.22 -0.37 -5.36
C PRO A 28 24.65 0.86 -6.07
N VAL A 29 23.97 1.74 -5.35
CA VAL A 29 23.40 2.99 -5.86
C VAL A 29 24.04 4.19 -5.19
N LEU A 30 24.17 5.28 -5.93
CA LEU A 30 24.49 6.61 -5.41
C LEU A 30 23.36 7.54 -5.86
N ILE A 31 22.72 8.21 -4.90
CA ILE A 31 21.58 9.10 -5.16
C ILE A 31 22.03 10.53 -4.87
N GLU A 32 22.12 11.35 -5.91
CA GLU A 32 22.54 12.75 -5.84
C GLU A 32 21.31 13.69 -5.89
N ASP A 33 21.52 14.97 -5.59
CA ASP A 33 20.52 16.03 -5.70
C ASP A 33 19.18 15.76 -4.98
N ILE A 34 19.25 15.10 -3.81
CA ILE A 34 18.08 14.89 -2.95
C ILE A 34 17.59 16.24 -2.44
N ARG A 35 16.57 16.78 -3.09
CA ARG A 35 15.92 18.06 -2.72
C ARG A 35 16.92 19.22 -2.66
N ALA A 36 17.88 19.27 -3.58
CA ALA A 36 18.93 20.29 -3.57
C ALA A 36 18.38 21.73 -3.61
N GLU A 37 17.23 21.92 -4.25
CA GLU A 37 16.56 23.22 -4.44
C GLU A 37 15.43 23.50 -3.43
N ASP A 38 15.12 22.58 -2.51
CA ASP A 38 14.08 22.79 -1.49
C ASP A 38 14.58 23.73 -0.37
N THR A 39 13.66 24.40 0.31
CA THR A 39 13.94 25.19 1.54
C THR A 39 14.65 24.36 2.61
N ILE A 40 14.35 23.06 2.69
CA ILE A 40 14.98 22.10 3.58
C ILE A 40 15.58 20.98 2.71
N PRO A 41 16.85 21.11 2.29
CA PRO A 41 17.48 20.15 1.39
C PRO A 41 17.83 18.83 2.09
N GLY A 42 17.99 17.77 1.29
CA GLY A 42 18.43 16.45 1.76
C GLY A 42 17.29 15.49 2.12
N LEU A 43 17.66 14.45 2.89
CA LEU A 43 16.75 13.39 3.31
C LEU A 43 15.79 13.88 4.39
N ARG A 44 14.53 13.47 4.28
CA ARG A 44 13.51 13.70 5.31
C ARG A 44 13.67 12.69 6.46
N PRO A 45 13.19 12.99 7.69
CA PRO A 45 13.32 12.08 8.83
C PRO A 45 12.77 10.67 8.59
N HIS A 46 11.67 10.54 7.83
CA HIS A 46 11.09 9.24 7.49
C HIS A 46 11.96 8.43 6.52
N GLU A 47 12.71 9.09 5.62
CA GLU A 47 13.64 8.42 4.70
C GLU A 47 14.88 7.90 5.42
N VAL A 48 15.39 8.66 6.41
CA VAL A 48 16.47 8.21 7.29
C VAL A 48 16.03 6.99 8.11
N SER A 49 14.79 7.01 8.60
CA SER A 49 14.21 5.89 9.33
C SER A 49 14.08 4.65 8.45
N LEU A 50 13.68 4.81 7.18
CA LEU A 50 13.65 3.73 6.20
C LEU A 50 15.04 3.14 5.95
N LEU A 51 16.09 3.96 5.84
CA LEU A 51 17.46 3.45 5.66
C LEU A 51 17.93 2.62 6.87
N ARG A 52 17.60 3.06 8.09
CA ARG A 52 17.89 2.30 9.31
C ARG A 52 17.10 0.99 9.36
N LEU A 53 15.83 1.02 8.96
CA LEU A 53 15.00 -0.18 8.84
C LEU A 53 15.63 -1.15 7.86
N LEU A 54 15.99 -0.71 6.65
CA LEU A 54 16.65 -1.53 5.62
C LEU A 54 17.96 -2.17 6.13
N ALA A 55 18.78 -1.41 6.86
CA ALA A 55 19.99 -1.92 7.49
C ALA A 55 19.70 -2.96 8.58
N THR A 56 18.59 -2.84 9.30
CA THR A 56 18.19 -3.77 10.38
C THR A 56 17.60 -5.06 9.82
N VAL A 57 16.79 -4.96 8.77
CA VAL A 57 16.10 -6.11 8.16
C VAL A 57 16.98 -6.90 7.20
N SER A 58 18.11 -6.33 6.74
CA SER A 58 19.02 -6.98 5.79
C SER A 58 19.87 -8.12 6.39
N ASP A 59 19.60 -8.58 7.62
CA ASP A 59 19.89 -9.96 8.03
C ASP A 59 18.90 -10.49 9.11
N GLY A 60 18.02 -11.42 8.74
CA GLY A 60 17.28 -12.33 9.66
C GLY A 60 15.92 -11.90 10.27
N CYS A 61 15.43 -10.69 9.95
CA CYS A 61 14.09 -10.10 10.15
C CYS A 61 13.18 -10.48 11.36
N TYR A 62 13.01 -9.50 12.26
CA TYR A 62 11.79 -9.23 13.03
C TYR A 62 11.53 -7.71 12.94
N VAL A 63 10.31 -7.28 12.60
CA VAL A 63 9.96 -5.86 12.37
C VAL A 63 8.98 -5.37 13.44
N GLU A 64 9.44 -4.45 14.28
CA GLU A 64 8.64 -3.74 15.28
C GLU A 64 8.68 -2.24 14.95
N ILE A 65 7.51 -1.61 14.75
CA ILE A 65 7.39 -0.18 14.45
C ILE A 65 6.98 0.52 15.74
N ASN A 66 7.88 1.33 16.29
CA ASN A 66 7.76 1.92 17.63
C ASN A 66 6.81 3.15 17.71
N GLU A 67 6.59 3.61 18.96
CA GLU A 67 5.61 4.57 19.50
C GLU A 67 5.42 5.92 18.77
N THR A 68 6.12 6.19 17.67
CA THR A 68 5.95 7.42 16.87
C THR A 68 5.29 7.17 15.51
N GLY A 69 4.85 5.94 15.21
CA GLY A 69 4.26 5.58 13.94
C GLY A 69 2.94 6.30 13.64
N ILE A 70 2.77 6.72 12.38
CA ILE A 70 1.48 7.07 11.79
C ILE A 70 0.94 5.79 11.13
N THR A 71 -0.23 5.31 11.55
CA THR A 71 -0.87 4.10 11.03
C THR A 71 -1.83 4.40 9.87
N ASN A 72 -2.34 5.64 9.81
CA ASN A 72 -3.33 6.06 8.82
C ASN A 72 -3.14 7.56 8.54
N ASP A 73 -2.98 7.93 7.27
CA ASP A 73 -3.02 9.31 6.80
C ASP A 73 -3.82 9.42 5.48
N SER A 74 -3.87 10.60 4.87
CA SER A 74 -4.59 10.83 3.62
C SER A 74 -3.79 10.46 2.36
N LYS A 75 -2.49 10.12 2.49
CA LYS A 75 -1.53 10.03 1.37
C LYS A 75 -1.07 8.58 1.13
N ASP A 76 -0.61 7.91 2.17
CA ASP A 76 -0.17 6.52 2.18
C ASP A 76 -1.34 5.55 2.43
N SER A 77 -1.16 4.28 2.08
CA SER A 77 -2.21 3.26 2.27
C SER A 77 -2.38 2.89 3.74
N CYS A 78 -3.63 2.81 4.20
CA CYS A 78 -3.95 2.44 5.57
C CYS A 78 -3.47 1.02 5.95
N VAL A 79 -3.10 0.84 7.23
CA VAL A 79 -2.72 -0.48 7.79
C VAL A 79 -3.80 -1.56 7.62
N ASP A 80 -5.08 -1.17 7.61
CA ASP A 80 -6.22 -2.08 7.37
C ASP A 80 -6.24 -2.58 5.93
N THR A 81 -5.93 -1.70 4.97
CA THR A 81 -5.80 -2.04 3.56
C THR A 81 -4.64 -3.02 3.36
N PHE A 82 -3.51 -2.80 4.03
CA PHE A 82 -2.40 -3.76 4.01
C PHE A 82 -2.84 -5.13 4.54
N ARG A 83 -3.55 -5.17 5.68
CA ARG A 83 -4.04 -6.41 6.27
C ARG A 83 -5.02 -7.15 5.35
N SER A 84 -5.94 -6.41 4.73
CA SER A 84 -7.09 -6.97 4.01
C SER A 84 -6.86 -7.22 2.52
N THR A 85 -5.91 -6.51 1.90
CA THR A 85 -5.59 -6.63 0.46
C THR A 85 -4.18 -7.16 0.24
N THR A 86 -3.17 -6.59 0.91
CA THR A 86 -1.76 -6.98 0.69
C THR A 86 -1.48 -8.40 1.19
N LEU A 87 -1.94 -8.78 2.39
CA LEU A 87 -1.67 -10.12 2.92
C LEU A 87 -2.30 -11.23 2.03
N PRO A 88 -3.57 -11.14 1.58
CA PRO A 88 -4.10 -12.09 0.60
C PRO A 88 -3.33 -12.13 -0.71
N MET A 89 -2.83 -10.99 -1.19
CA MET A 89 -1.98 -10.94 -2.38
C MET A 89 -0.70 -11.74 -2.20
N LEU A 90 0.00 -11.59 -1.06
CA LEU A 90 1.20 -12.36 -0.77
C LEU A 90 0.94 -13.87 -0.76
N LYS A 91 -0.23 -14.30 -0.27
CA LYS A 91 -0.63 -15.72 -0.32
C LYS A 91 -0.75 -16.26 -1.74
N GLN A 92 -1.20 -15.45 -2.71
CA GLN A 92 -1.26 -15.86 -4.12
C GLN A 92 0.14 -16.15 -4.69
N PHE A 93 1.16 -15.47 -4.20
CA PHE A 93 2.56 -15.70 -4.57
C PHE A 93 3.24 -16.81 -3.75
N GLY A 94 2.48 -17.61 -2.99
CA GLY A 94 2.97 -18.77 -2.24
C GLY A 94 3.49 -18.46 -0.84
N VAL A 95 3.26 -17.25 -0.29
CA VAL A 95 3.58 -16.97 1.11
C VAL A 95 2.60 -17.72 2.02
N PRO A 96 3.09 -18.56 2.96
CA PRO A 96 2.21 -19.34 3.82
C PRO A 96 1.39 -18.44 4.75
N SER A 97 0.18 -18.90 5.09
CA SER A 97 -0.68 -18.17 6.04
C SER A 97 -0.17 -18.28 7.48
N GLU A 98 0.59 -19.32 7.79
CA GLU A 98 1.22 -19.48 9.10
C GLU A 98 2.36 -18.48 9.25
N GLY A 99 2.32 -17.68 10.32
CA GLY A 99 3.30 -16.61 10.57
C GLY A 99 3.11 -15.35 9.73
N LEU A 100 2.07 -15.26 8.89
CA LEU A 100 1.74 -14.05 8.14
C LEU A 100 0.58 -13.31 8.83
N GLU A 101 0.92 -12.33 9.67
CA GLU A 101 -0.06 -11.55 10.43
C GLU A 101 0.34 -10.09 10.60
N LEU A 102 -0.66 -9.20 10.62
CA LEU A 102 -0.52 -7.80 11.01
C LEU A 102 -1.49 -7.53 12.16
N LYS A 103 -0.94 -7.16 13.32
CA LYS A 103 -1.69 -6.76 14.52
C LYS A 103 -1.53 -5.27 14.74
N ILE A 104 -2.64 -4.60 15.07
CA ILE A 104 -2.67 -3.17 15.39
C ILE A 104 -2.86 -3.06 16.90
N GLU A 105 -1.79 -2.76 17.63
CA GLU A 105 -1.81 -2.63 19.09
C GLU A 105 -2.39 -1.27 19.46
N SER A 106 -1.88 -0.20 18.84
CA SER A 106 -2.39 1.16 18.96
C SER A 106 -2.52 1.84 17.60
N ARG A 107 -3.50 2.74 17.49
CA ARG A 107 -3.72 3.59 16.30
C ARG A 107 -2.95 4.89 16.48
N GLY A 108 -2.33 5.39 15.41
CA GLY A 108 -1.64 6.68 15.40
C GLY A 108 -1.99 7.47 14.16
N VAL A 109 -2.49 8.68 14.33
CA VAL A 109 -2.82 9.58 13.21
C VAL A 109 -1.96 10.84 13.27
N PRO A 110 -1.75 11.55 12.16
CA PRO A 110 -1.09 12.85 12.20
C PRO A 110 -1.80 13.81 13.17
N PRO A 111 -1.09 14.82 13.70
CA PRO A 111 0.34 15.08 13.51
C PRO A 111 1.27 14.27 14.44
N ASN A 112 0.80 13.87 15.62
CA ASN A 112 1.67 13.32 16.68
C ASN A 112 1.83 11.79 16.65
N GLY A 113 1.14 11.09 15.74
CA GLY A 113 1.25 9.64 15.60
C GLY A 113 0.84 8.90 16.89
N GLY A 114 1.72 8.03 17.38
CA GLY A 114 1.47 7.23 18.58
C GLY A 114 0.97 5.81 18.30
N GLY A 115 1.04 5.36 17.06
CA GLY A 115 0.55 4.06 16.64
C GLY A 115 1.64 3.00 16.65
N GLU A 116 1.23 1.78 16.95
CA GLU A 116 2.08 0.61 17.10
C GLU A 116 1.43 -0.57 16.38
N VAL A 117 2.21 -1.18 15.49
CA VAL A 117 1.78 -2.36 14.73
C VAL A 117 2.86 -3.42 14.80
N LEU A 118 2.41 -4.67 14.96
CA LEU A 118 3.25 -5.85 14.91
C LEU A 118 3.01 -6.56 13.58
N LEU A 119 4.03 -6.59 12.73
CA LEU A 119 4.00 -7.27 11.44
C LEU A 119 4.89 -8.52 11.49
N SER A 120 4.27 -9.68 11.28
CA SER A 120 4.95 -10.95 11.11
C SER A 120 4.80 -11.42 9.67
N ILE A 121 5.92 -11.75 9.03
CA ILE A 121 5.97 -12.31 7.68
C ILE A 121 6.89 -13.53 7.72
N PRO A 122 6.44 -14.70 7.27
CA PRO A 122 7.27 -15.89 7.25
C PRO A 122 8.34 -15.78 6.15
N ILE A 123 9.54 -16.28 6.44
CA ILE A 123 10.63 -16.33 5.45
C ILE A 123 10.29 -17.39 4.40
N VAL A 124 10.25 -16.98 3.14
CA VAL A 124 10.04 -17.87 1.99
C VAL A 124 11.31 -18.00 1.17
N GLN A 125 11.63 -19.23 0.74
CA GLN A 125 12.80 -19.47 -0.11
C GLN A 125 12.58 -18.96 -1.54
N SER A 126 11.34 -19.00 -2.03
CA SER A 126 10.98 -18.64 -3.39
C SER A 126 9.50 -18.31 -3.49
N LEU A 127 9.16 -17.32 -4.33
CA LEU A 127 7.78 -17.01 -4.69
C LEU A 127 7.29 -17.95 -5.79
N THR A 128 5.98 -17.98 -6.00
CA THR A 128 5.33 -18.76 -7.07
C THR A 128 4.85 -17.82 -8.16
N ALA A 129 5.21 -18.11 -9.43
CA ALA A 129 4.66 -17.39 -10.57
C ALA A 129 3.14 -17.62 -10.67
N VAL A 130 2.40 -16.57 -11.04
CA VAL A 130 0.94 -16.59 -11.02
C VAL A 130 0.34 -16.33 -12.39
N THR A 131 -0.76 -17.04 -12.70
CA THR A 131 -1.67 -16.66 -13.80
C THR A 131 -2.95 -16.11 -13.18
N TRP A 132 -3.02 -14.79 -13.03
CA TRP A 132 -4.10 -14.10 -12.34
C TRP A 132 -4.81 -13.13 -13.29
N ILE A 133 -5.77 -13.67 -14.03
CA ILE A 133 -6.43 -12.97 -15.14
C ILE A 133 -7.94 -12.85 -14.92
N ASP A 134 -8.51 -13.75 -14.12
CA ASP A 134 -9.93 -13.75 -13.81
C ASP A 134 -10.23 -12.79 -12.65
N GLU A 135 -10.95 -11.72 -12.96
CA GLU A 135 -11.39 -10.71 -11.99
C GLU A 135 -12.56 -11.22 -11.15
N GLY A 136 -13.34 -12.17 -11.68
CA GLY A 136 -14.55 -12.66 -11.05
C GLY A 136 -15.62 -11.58 -10.89
N ILE A 137 -16.62 -11.87 -10.06
CA ILE A 137 -17.68 -10.93 -9.69
C ILE A 137 -17.52 -10.59 -8.22
N VAL A 138 -17.78 -9.34 -7.84
CA VAL A 138 -17.81 -8.93 -6.42
C VAL A 138 -18.89 -9.72 -5.69
N LYS A 139 -18.48 -10.56 -4.75
CA LYS A 139 -19.41 -11.39 -3.97
C LYS A 139 -19.83 -10.73 -2.66
N ARG A 140 -18.95 -9.91 -2.08
CA ARG A 140 -19.18 -9.23 -0.80
C ARG A 140 -18.24 -8.05 -0.62
N ILE A 141 -18.65 -7.12 0.24
CA ILE A 141 -17.82 -5.99 0.68
C ILE A 141 -17.53 -6.15 2.18
N ARG A 142 -16.27 -5.98 2.54
CA ARG A 142 -15.80 -5.88 3.93
C ARG A 142 -15.17 -4.51 4.14
N GLY A 143 -14.99 -4.13 5.40
CA GLY A 143 -14.27 -2.91 5.72
C GLY A 143 -14.02 -2.77 7.20
N VAL A 144 -13.17 -1.80 7.53
CA VAL A 144 -12.88 -1.40 8.90
C VAL A 144 -12.95 0.12 8.96
N THR A 145 -13.79 0.65 9.83
CA THR A 145 -13.70 2.05 10.27
C THR A 145 -12.92 2.10 11.57
N PHE A 146 -12.07 3.10 11.72
CA PHE A 146 -11.40 3.36 12.98
C PHE A 146 -11.69 4.77 13.47
N SER A 147 -11.57 4.96 14.78
CA SER A 147 -11.61 6.26 15.42
C SER A 147 -10.63 6.29 16.58
N ALA A 148 -9.81 7.33 16.63
CA ALA A 148 -8.80 7.55 17.65
C ALA A 148 -9.04 8.92 18.28
N ARG A 149 -9.23 8.96 19.61
CA ARG A 149 -9.50 10.19 20.39
C ARG A 149 -10.68 11.05 19.89
N VAL A 150 -11.61 10.45 19.14
CA VAL A 150 -12.88 11.05 18.70
C VAL A 150 -14.05 10.15 19.03
N SER A 151 -15.28 10.64 18.88
CA SER A 151 -16.50 9.88 19.21
C SER A 151 -16.71 8.69 18.27
N THR A 152 -17.17 7.56 18.83
CA THR A 152 -17.61 6.37 18.07
C THR A 152 -18.78 6.66 17.10
N GLN A 153 -19.47 7.79 17.26
CA GLN A 153 -20.50 8.22 16.32
C GLN A 153 -19.96 8.46 14.91
N PHE A 154 -18.68 8.83 14.78
CA PHE A 154 -18.03 9.07 13.50
C PHE A 154 -17.99 7.78 12.67
N GLU A 155 -17.60 6.67 13.29
CA GLU A 155 -17.57 5.34 12.67
C GLU A 155 -18.97 4.91 12.22
N ASN A 156 -19.95 4.99 13.11
CA ASN A 156 -21.33 4.60 12.81
C ASN A 156 -21.91 5.43 11.65
N THR A 157 -21.59 6.72 11.60
CA THR A 157 -22.01 7.62 10.52
C THR A 157 -21.38 7.23 9.18
N MET A 158 -20.06 6.97 9.16
CA MET A 158 -19.35 6.48 7.97
C MET A 158 -19.93 5.15 7.47
N ILE A 159 -20.17 4.20 8.39
CA ILE A 159 -20.74 2.89 8.07
C ILE A 159 -22.12 3.05 7.44
N HIS A 160 -22.99 3.87 8.04
CA HIS A 160 -24.33 4.10 7.52
C HIS A 160 -24.30 4.72 6.12
N ALA A 161 -23.42 5.71 5.92
CA ALA A 161 -23.25 6.38 4.63
C ALA A 161 -22.74 5.43 3.54
N ALA A 162 -21.68 4.66 3.81
CA ALA A 162 -21.12 3.69 2.87
C ALA A 162 -22.12 2.57 2.53
N ARG A 163 -22.79 2.00 3.54
CA ARG A 163 -23.84 0.98 3.34
C ARG A 163 -25.03 1.52 2.58
N GLY A 164 -25.36 2.80 2.76
CA GLY A 164 -26.40 3.48 1.99
C GLY A 164 -26.17 3.42 0.48
N ILE A 165 -24.91 3.36 0.03
CA ILE A 165 -24.57 3.20 -1.38
C ILE A 165 -24.56 1.70 -1.76
N PHE A 166 -23.82 0.88 -1.02
CA PHE A 166 -23.59 -0.52 -1.42
C PHE A 166 -24.83 -1.41 -1.34
N ASN A 167 -25.74 -1.17 -0.39
CA ASN A 167 -26.92 -2.02 -0.21
C ASN A 167 -27.89 -1.96 -1.41
N HIS A 168 -27.75 -0.96 -2.29
CA HIS A 168 -28.48 -0.92 -3.56
C HIS A 168 -27.91 -1.89 -4.62
N LEU A 169 -26.67 -2.34 -4.43
CA LEU A 169 -25.92 -3.18 -5.38
C LEU A 169 -25.79 -4.63 -4.90
N LEU A 170 -25.52 -4.82 -3.60
CA LEU A 170 -25.43 -6.15 -2.99
C LEU A 170 -25.81 -6.14 -1.50
N PRO A 171 -26.36 -7.24 -0.96
CA PRO A 171 -26.76 -7.32 0.44
C PRO A 171 -25.61 -7.65 1.41
N ASP A 172 -24.56 -8.36 0.96
CA ASP A 172 -23.45 -8.82 1.83
C ASP A 172 -22.37 -7.73 2.00
N VAL A 173 -22.70 -6.72 2.81
CA VAL A 173 -21.82 -5.61 3.15
C VAL A 173 -21.64 -5.56 4.67
N HIS A 174 -20.40 -5.76 5.13
CA HIS A 174 -20.09 -5.72 6.56
C HIS A 174 -18.84 -4.91 6.86
N ILE A 175 -19.00 -3.84 7.65
CA ILE A 175 -17.93 -2.91 8.01
C ILE A 175 -17.79 -2.96 9.53
N PHE A 176 -16.58 -3.28 10.01
CA PHE A 176 -16.27 -3.41 11.43
C PHE A 176 -15.82 -2.07 12.02
N THR A 177 -16.08 -1.85 13.30
CA THR A 177 -15.59 -0.68 14.05
C THR A 177 -14.34 -1.04 14.85
N ASP A 178 -13.31 -0.19 14.81
CA ASP A 178 -12.09 -0.29 15.60
C ASP A 178 -11.83 1.03 16.35
N HIS A 179 -12.71 1.31 17.31
CA HIS A 179 -12.57 2.46 18.19
C HIS A 179 -11.44 2.22 19.20
N LYS A 180 -10.51 3.16 19.28
CA LYS A 180 -9.44 3.17 20.28
C LYS A 180 -9.57 4.39 21.18
N ALA A 181 -9.37 4.16 22.49
CA ALA A 181 -9.39 5.18 23.53
C ALA A 181 -8.14 5.09 24.43
N GLY A 182 -7.85 6.17 25.15
CA GLY A 182 -6.70 6.23 26.06
C GLY A 182 -5.36 6.08 25.32
N PRO A 183 -4.36 5.38 25.90
CA PRO A 183 -3.05 5.21 25.28
C PRO A 183 -3.08 4.51 23.91
N GLN A 184 -4.04 3.61 23.69
CA GLN A 184 -4.15 2.87 22.42
C GLN A 184 -4.67 3.71 21.25
N ALA A 185 -5.13 4.94 21.52
CA ALA A 185 -5.62 5.88 20.52
C ALA A 185 -4.51 6.82 20.00
N GLY A 186 -3.25 6.53 20.31
CA GLY A 186 -2.12 7.36 19.92
C GLY A 186 -2.21 8.76 20.54
N ASN A 187 -1.64 9.75 19.85
CA ASN A 187 -1.43 11.10 20.38
C ASN A 187 -2.25 12.20 19.69
N SER A 188 -3.04 11.82 18.68
CA SER A 188 -3.83 12.77 17.89
C SER A 188 -5.25 12.26 17.62
N PRO A 189 -6.23 13.16 17.48
CA PRO A 189 -7.58 12.80 17.08
C PRO A 189 -7.66 12.57 15.57
N GLY A 190 -8.39 11.54 15.18
CA GLY A 190 -8.65 11.24 13.77
C GLY A 190 -9.53 10.01 13.61
N TYR A 191 -10.02 9.83 12.39
CA TYR A 191 -10.91 8.73 12.03
C TYR A 191 -10.72 8.40 10.55
N GLY A 192 -11.16 7.22 10.16
CA GLY A 192 -11.05 6.80 8.77
C GLY A 192 -11.78 5.52 8.50
N ILE A 193 -11.76 5.14 7.24
CA ILE A 193 -12.47 3.98 6.73
C ILE A 193 -11.64 3.33 5.62
N SER A 194 -11.48 2.01 5.73
CA SER A 194 -10.91 1.16 4.70
C SER A 194 -11.99 0.17 4.27
N LEU A 195 -12.20 0.07 2.96
CA LEU A 195 -13.16 -0.83 2.34
C LEU A 195 -12.43 -1.76 1.37
N VAL A 196 -12.90 -3.01 1.31
CA VAL A 196 -12.39 -4.03 0.42
C VAL A 196 -13.55 -4.79 -0.23
N ALA A 197 -13.53 -4.86 -1.56
CA ALA A 197 -14.40 -5.73 -2.32
C ALA A 197 -13.70 -7.06 -2.58
N GLU A 198 -14.34 -8.15 -2.18
CA GLU A 198 -13.85 -9.50 -2.44
C GLU A 198 -14.60 -10.12 -3.60
N THR A 199 -13.88 -10.70 -4.55
CA THR A 199 -14.49 -11.33 -5.73
C THR A 199 -14.60 -12.84 -5.59
N THR A 200 -15.35 -13.47 -6.50
CA THR A 200 -15.47 -14.93 -6.59
C THR A 200 -14.16 -15.62 -6.97
N SER A 201 -13.26 -14.92 -7.68
CA SER A 201 -11.93 -15.43 -8.07
C SER A 201 -10.84 -15.17 -7.02
N GLY A 202 -11.18 -14.55 -5.88
CA GLY A 202 -10.23 -14.26 -4.82
C GLY A 202 -9.40 -13.00 -5.05
N CYS A 203 -9.91 -12.06 -5.83
CA CYS A 203 -9.37 -10.70 -5.92
C CYS A 203 -9.87 -9.84 -4.76
N PHE A 204 -9.00 -8.93 -4.33
CA PHE A 204 -9.26 -7.96 -3.26
C PHE A 204 -8.96 -6.59 -3.83
N VAL A 205 -10.01 -5.78 -4.00
CA VAL A 205 -9.91 -4.41 -4.52
C VAL A 205 -10.23 -3.49 -3.36
N SER A 206 -9.32 -2.55 -3.05
CA SER A 206 -9.46 -1.71 -1.86
C SER A 206 -9.48 -0.22 -2.13
N ALA A 207 -10.13 0.49 -1.22
CA ALA A 207 -10.06 1.94 -1.13
C ALA A 207 -10.07 2.33 0.35
N ASP A 208 -9.18 3.22 0.74
CA ASP A 208 -9.13 3.78 2.08
C ASP A 208 -8.91 5.30 2.11
N THR A 209 -9.25 5.89 3.24
CA THR A 209 -9.00 7.28 3.56
C THR A 209 -8.93 7.46 5.07
N ALA A 210 -8.16 8.45 5.52
CA ALA A 210 -8.12 8.89 6.90
C ALA A 210 -8.21 10.42 6.95
N VAL A 211 -8.93 10.90 7.95
CA VAL A 211 -9.06 12.32 8.30
C VAL A 211 -8.40 12.52 9.65
N SER A 212 -7.42 13.41 9.69
CA SER A 212 -6.74 13.86 10.90
C SER A 212 -6.99 15.34 11.11
N TYR A 213 -7.10 15.74 12.38
CA TYR A 213 -7.19 17.16 12.73
C TYR A 213 -5.76 17.69 12.81
N ALA A 214 -5.29 18.37 11.77
CA ALA A 214 -4.01 19.07 11.82
C ALA A 214 -4.04 20.14 12.92
N ARG A 215 -2.95 20.27 13.68
CA ARG A 215 -2.68 21.50 14.44
C ARG A 215 -1.89 22.45 13.54
N GLU A 216 -2.11 23.74 13.74
CA GLU A 216 -1.62 24.91 12.98
C GLU A 216 -0.09 25.01 12.75
N ASP A 217 0.73 24.04 13.18
CA ASP A 217 2.21 24.16 13.15
C ASP A 217 2.89 23.47 11.95
N ASP A 218 2.18 22.68 11.14
CA ASP A 218 2.71 22.03 9.91
C ASP A 218 2.36 22.84 8.64
N VAL A 219 2.34 24.17 8.74
CA VAL A 219 2.30 25.05 7.56
C VAL A 219 3.70 25.12 6.97
N THR A 220 4.11 24.08 6.24
CA THR A 220 5.06 24.31 5.15
C THR A 220 4.30 25.01 4.04
N GLU A 221 4.67 26.26 3.80
CA GLU A 221 4.07 27.19 2.85
C GLU A 221 3.75 26.55 1.48
N ILE A 222 2.59 26.96 0.93
CA ILE A 222 1.97 26.60 -0.36
C ILE A 222 1.02 25.37 -0.29
N ASP A 223 -0.03 25.49 0.52
CA ASP A 223 -1.43 25.26 0.10
C ASP A 223 -2.32 25.85 1.20
N ASP A 224 -2.58 27.16 1.12
CA ASP A 224 -3.49 27.93 1.99
C ASP A 224 -4.97 27.56 1.70
N GLU A 225 -5.30 26.28 1.74
CA GLU A 225 -6.68 25.84 1.87
C GLU A 225 -6.79 25.22 3.26
N GLU A 226 -7.51 25.89 4.16
CA GLU A 226 -8.05 25.23 5.36
C GLU A 226 -8.72 23.95 4.85
N GLU A 227 -8.09 22.78 5.03
CA GLU A 227 -8.68 21.50 4.67
C GLU A 227 -9.95 21.36 5.52
N GLU A 228 -11.07 21.78 4.94
CA GLU A 228 -12.36 21.78 5.59
C GLU A 228 -12.66 20.34 5.97
N LEU A 229 -12.68 20.06 7.27
CA LEU A 229 -12.83 18.69 7.78
C LEU A 229 -14.12 18.10 7.23
N LEU A 230 -13.97 17.18 6.27
CA LEU A 230 -15.09 16.56 5.60
C LEU A 230 -15.99 15.88 6.65
N PRO A 231 -17.32 16.07 6.60
CA PRO A 231 -18.21 15.38 7.50
C PRO A 231 -18.03 13.85 7.38
N PRO A 232 -18.11 13.08 8.49
CA PRO A 232 -17.91 11.63 8.45
C PRO A 232 -18.87 10.91 7.48
N ALA A 233 -20.08 11.43 7.30
CA ALA A 233 -21.02 10.90 6.32
C ALA A 233 -20.48 11.02 4.88
N ASP A 234 -19.84 12.15 4.56
CA ASP A 234 -19.33 12.40 3.22
C ASP A 234 -18.03 11.65 2.97
N VAL A 235 -17.17 11.48 3.99
CA VAL A 235 -16.04 10.55 3.97
C VAL A 235 -16.50 9.14 3.61
N GLY A 236 -17.57 8.66 4.27
CA GLY A 236 -18.16 7.35 3.98
C GLY A 236 -18.70 7.21 2.54
N LYS A 237 -19.35 8.25 2.00
CA LYS A 237 -19.84 8.25 0.62
C LYS A 237 -18.72 8.33 -0.41
N GLN A 238 -17.74 9.18 -0.15
CA GLN A 238 -16.59 9.39 -1.01
C GLN A 238 -15.83 8.08 -1.16
N ILE A 239 -15.50 7.42 -0.05
CA ILE A 239 -14.71 6.18 -0.14
C ILE A 239 -15.49 5.04 -0.81
N ALA A 240 -16.81 4.99 -0.62
CA ALA A 240 -17.65 4.02 -1.29
C ALA A 240 -17.66 4.26 -2.81
N SER A 241 -17.71 5.52 -3.22
CA SER A 241 -17.63 5.90 -4.63
C SER A 241 -16.26 5.58 -5.23
N VAL A 242 -15.17 5.83 -4.49
CA VAL A 242 -13.80 5.48 -4.92
C VAL A 242 -13.65 3.96 -5.09
N LEU A 243 -14.18 3.16 -4.15
CA LEU A 243 -14.15 1.70 -4.29
C LEU A 243 -14.91 1.24 -5.54
N LEU A 244 -16.07 1.82 -5.83
CA LEU A 244 -16.83 1.50 -7.04
C LEU A 244 -16.06 1.88 -8.31
N GLN A 245 -15.34 3.00 -8.32
CA GLN A 245 -14.47 3.39 -9.44
C GLN A 245 -13.30 2.41 -9.64
N GLU A 246 -12.68 1.93 -8.56
CA GLU A 246 -11.64 0.89 -8.64
C GLU A 246 -12.20 -0.43 -9.18
N ILE A 247 -13.41 -0.82 -8.78
CA ILE A 247 -14.11 -2.00 -9.34
C ILE A 247 -14.43 -1.79 -10.82
N GLU A 248 -14.88 -0.60 -11.22
CA GLU A 248 -15.21 -0.27 -12.61
C GLU A 248 -13.97 -0.30 -13.52
N GLN A 249 -12.82 0.15 -13.03
CA GLN A 249 -11.55 0.06 -13.76
C GLN A 249 -11.12 -1.39 -14.04
N GLY A 250 -11.61 -2.33 -13.24
CA GLY A 250 -11.30 -3.76 -13.36
C GLY A 250 -9.86 -4.09 -12.99
N GLY A 251 -9.48 -5.32 -13.27
CA GLY A 251 -8.22 -5.93 -12.88
C GLY A 251 -8.31 -6.72 -11.57
N VAL A 252 -7.26 -7.50 -11.32
CA VAL A 252 -7.18 -8.37 -10.15
C VAL A 252 -6.73 -7.64 -8.88
N VAL A 253 -6.25 -6.40 -9.02
CA VAL A 253 -5.81 -5.51 -7.93
C VAL A 253 -6.23 -4.07 -8.23
N ASP A 254 -6.38 -3.26 -7.18
CA ASP A 254 -6.60 -1.81 -7.31
C ASP A 254 -5.36 -1.05 -7.79
N SER A 255 -5.57 0.21 -8.16
CA SER A 255 -4.55 1.11 -8.72
C SER A 255 -3.33 1.33 -7.82
N ARG A 256 -3.49 1.25 -6.49
CA ARG A 256 -2.42 1.42 -5.50
C ARG A 256 -1.53 0.19 -5.39
N HIS A 257 -2.09 -1.00 -5.54
CA HIS A 257 -1.32 -2.25 -5.43
C HIS A 257 -0.65 -2.71 -6.74
N GLN A 258 -0.86 -2.03 -7.86
CA GLN A 258 -0.21 -2.37 -9.14
C GLN A 258 1.31 -2.49 -9.03
N GLY A 259 1.97 -1.54 -8.36
CA GLY A 259 3.42 -1.54 -8.20
C GLY A 259 3.93 -2.79 -7.47
N LEU A 260 3.30 -3.13 -6.34
CA LEU A 260 3.63 -4.33 -5.58
C LEU A 260 3.39 -5.62 -6.40
N LEU A 261 2.27 -5.68 -7.14
CA LEU A 261 1.97 -6.82 -7.99
C LEU A 261 3.06 -7.05 -9.06
N PHE A 262 3.49 -5.97 -9.73
CA PHE A 262 4.54 -6.06 -10.75
C PHE A 262 5.88 -6.48 -10.15
N LEU A 263 6.20 -5.95 -8.98
CA LEU A 263 7.41 -6.33 -8.26
C LEU A 263 7.41 -7.82 -7.90
N LEU A 264 6.31 -8.33 -7.31
CA LEU A 264 6.18 -9.75 -6.97
C LEU A 264 6.29 -10.65 -8.20
N CYS A 265 5.68 -10.28 -9.33
CA CYS A 265 5.80 -11.01 -10.59
C CYS A 265 7.26 -11.07 -11.09
N ALA A 266 8.00 -9.95 -11.01
CA ALA A 266 9.40 -9.89 -11.42
C ALA A 266 10.33 -10.69 -10.50
N LEU A 267 9.98 -10.76 -9.20
CA LEU A 267 10.73 -11.50 -8.17
C LEU A 267 10.39 -13.00 -8.11
N CYS A 268 9.51 -13.50 -8.98
CA CYS A 268 9.30 -14.93 -9.12
C CYS A 268 10.54 -15.63 -9.72
N PRO A 269 10.60 -16.97 -9.63
CA PRO A 269 11.49 -17.80 -10.44
C PRO A 269 11.39 -17.51 -11.94
N GLU A 270 12.31 -18.08 -12.72
CA GLU A 270 12.31 -18.05 -14.19
C GLU A 270 11.10 -18.83 -14.78
N ASP A 271 9.91 -18.33 -14.48
CA ASP A 271 8.61 -18.83 -14.92
C ASP A 271 7.72 -17.62 -15.28
N VAL A 272 6.69 -17.88 -16.08
CA VAL A 272 5.83 -16.84 -16.65
C VAL A 272 4.77 -16.43 -15.66
N SER A 273 4.83 -15.19 -15.19
CA SER A 273 3.71 -14.55 -14.51
C SER A 273 2.85 -13.81 -15.54
N LYS A 274 1.53 -14.00 -15.46
CA LYS A 274 0.53 -13.40 -16.34
C LYS A 274 -0.57 -12.78 -15.49
N VAL A 275 -0.70 -11.46 -15.50
CA VAL A 275 -1.66 -10.72 -14.66
C VAL A 275 -2.54 -9.77 -15.48
N ARG A 276 -3.77 -9.52 -15.03
CA ARG A 276 -4.65 -8.48 -15.59
C ARG A 276 -4.88 -7.39 -14.55
N VAL A 277 -4.65 -6.15 -14.93
CA VAL A 277 -4.88 -4.96 -14.10
C VAL A 277 -5.80 -4.00 -14.85
N GLY A 278 -6.40 -3.05 -14.13
CA GLY A 278 -7.12 -1.94 -14.75
C GLY A 278 -6.19 -1.00 -15.52
N LYS A 279 -6.59 0.27 -15.65
CA LYS A 279 -5.74 1.28 -16.27
C LYS A 279 -4.42 1.41 -15.49
N LEU A 280 -3.28 1.45 -16.20
CA LEU A 280 -1.98 1.61 -15.56
C LEU A 280 -1.88 2.96 -14.85
N SER A 281 -1.61 2.93 -13.54
CA SER A 281 -1.41 4.13 -12.74
C SER A 281 -0.02 4.75 -13.03
N PRO A 282 0.16 6.07 -12.85
CA PRO A 282 1.47 6.71 -13.02
C PRO A 282 2.56 6.02 -12.18
N HIS A 283 2.22 5.68 -10.93
CA HIS A 283 3.10 4.93 -10.04
C HIS A 283 3.41 3.52 -10.58
N GLY A 284 2.41 2.78 -11.04
CA GLY A 284 2.62 1.45 -11.65
C GLY A 284 3.52 1.51 -12.90
N ILE A 285 3.39 2.54 -13.73
CA ILE A 285 4.27 2.75 -14.90
C ILE A 285 5.71 3.03 -14.46
N GLU A 286 5.88 3.86 -13.42
CA GLU A 286 7.21 4.14 -12.86
C GLU A 286 7.86 2.88 -12.30
N THR A 287 7.10 2.05 -11.56
CA THR A 287 7.58 0.77 -11.05
C THR A 287 8.01 -0.18 -12.17
N LEU A 288 7.27 -0.26 -13.28
CA LEU A 288 7.69 -1.05 -14.44
C LEU A 288 9.02 -0.57 -15.03
N ARG A 289 9.30 0.74 -15.02
CA ARG A 289 10.59 1.30 -15.46
C ARG A 289 11.70 0.93 -14.49
N HIS A 290 11.47 1.06 -13.18
CA HIS A 290 12.46 0.67 -12.17
C HIS A 290 12.78 -0.83 -12.24
N ILE A 291 11.77 -1.69 -12.37
CA ILE A 291 11.96 -3.14 -12.54
C ILE A 291 12.87 -3.43 -13.75
N ARG A 292 12.61 -2.80 -14.90
CA ARG A 292 13.46 -2.93 -16.09
C ARG A 292 14.90 -2.46 -15.82
N ASP A 293 15.07 -1.38 -15.08
CA ASP A 293 16.35 -0.72 -14.90
C ASP A 293 17.24 -1.38 -13.82
N PHE A 294 16.63 -2.03 -12.82
CA PHE A 294 17.31 -2.74 -11.73
C PHE A 294 17.35 -4.25 -11.96
N LEU A 295 16.20 -4.88 -12.24
CA LEU A 295 16.07 -6.34 -12.34
C LEU A 295 16.24 -6.87 -13.77
N ARG A 296 16.29 -5.98 -14.77
CA ARG A 296 16.37 -6.32 -16.20
C ARG A 296 15.18 -7.15 -16.72
N VAL A 297 14.10 -7.23 -15.94
CA VAL A 297 12.84 -7.87 -16.33
C VAL A 297 12.04 -6.91 -17.20
N LYS A 298 11.47 -7.44 -18.29
CA LYS A 298 10.57 -6.69 -19.19
C LYS A 298 9.19 -7.32 -19.18
N PHE A 299 8.17 -6.47 -19.11
CA PHE A 299 6.78 -6.89 -19.26
C PHE A 299 6.31 -6.73 -20.71
N ASP A 300 5.69 -7.77 -21.25
CA ASP A 300 4.85 -7.71 -22.45
C ASP A 300 3.47 -7.18 -22.02
N ILE A 301 3.13 -5.98 -22.48
CA ILE A 301 1.94 -5.22 -22.06
C ILE A 301 0.95 -5.18 -23.22
N LYS A 302 -0.24 -5.75 -23.01
CA LYS A 302 -1.29 -5.85 -24.03
C LYS A 302 -2.59 -5.25 -23.49
N PRO A 303 -3.02 -4.08 -23.98
CA PRO A 303 -4.32 -3.54 -23.63
C PRO A 303 -5.43 -4.41 -24.22
N ASP A 304 -6.53 -4.53 -23.49
CA ASP A 304 -7.76 -5.20 -23.91
C ASP A 304 -8.85 -4.14 -24.14
N PRO A 305 -9.11 -3.72 -25.39
CA PRO A 305 -10.06 -2.66 -25.69
C PRO A 305 -11.50 -2.98 -25.28
N SER A 306 -11.83 -4.26 -25.10
CA SER A 306 -13.19 -4.69 -24.78
C SER A 306 -13.55 -4.46 -23.31
N THR A 307 -12.57 -4.58 -22.42
CA THR A 307 -12.73 -4.42 -20.98
C THR A 307 -12.09 -3.14 -20.45
N GLY A 308 -11.24 -2.46 -21.24
CA GLY A 308 -10.45 -1.32 -20.78
C GLY A 308 -9.29 -1.71 -19.86
N THR A 309 -9.08 -3.01 -19.64
CA THR A 309 -8.02 -3.56 -18.79
C THR A 309 -6.72 -3.77 -19.58
N VAL A 310 -5.64 -4.07 -18.86
CA VAL A 310 -4.33 -4.35 -19.44
C VAL A 310 -3.83 -5.70 -18.93
N VAL A 311 -3.44 -6.57 -19.86
CA VAL A 311 -2.80 -7.84 -19.55
C VAL A 311 -1.28 -7.67 -19.63
N LEU A 312 -0.59 -7.99 -18.53
CA LEU A 312 0.86 -7.95 -18.43
C LEU A 312 1.42 -9.36 -18.29
N LYS A 313 2.55 -9.62 -18.95
CA LYS A 313 3.30 -10.87 -18.84
C LYS A 313 4.78 -10.61 -18.63
N CYS A 314 5.42 -11.32 -17.71
CA CYS A 314 6.87 -11.30 -17.56
C CYS A 314 7.40 -12.70 -17.22
N VAL A 315 8.71 -12.87 -17.40
CA VAL A 315 9.46 -13.99 -16.82
C VAL A 315 10.21 -13.44 -15.61
N GLY A 316 10.05 -14.08 -14.45
CA GLY A 316 10.74 -13.66 -13.23
C GLY A 316 12.26 -13.82 -13.33
N CYS A 317 13.01 -13.10 -12.49
CA CYS A 317 14.48 -13.07 -12.53
C CYS A 317 15.18 -13.77 -11.36
N LEU A 318 14.45 -14.14 -10.30
CA LEU A 318 15.08 -14.70 -9.10
C LEU A 318 15.26 -16.21 -9.26
N SER A 319 16.46 -16.63 -9.61
CA SER A 319 16.86 -18.04 -9.51
C SER A 319 16.67 -18.52 -8.05
N ARG A 320 16.21 -19.77 -7.88
CA ARG A 320 16.09 -20.38 -6.54
C ARG A 320 17.42 -20.22 -5.84
N ARG A 321 17.48 -19.43 -4.74
CA ARG A 321 18.68 -19.36 -3.91
C ARG A 321 18.97 -20.78 -3.42
N THR A 322 19.94 -21.43 -4.03
CA THR A 322 20.52 -22.65 -3.49
C THR A 322 21.26 -22.22 -2.23
N SER A 323 20.75 -22.72 -1.10
CA SER A 323 21.34 -22.79 0.25
C SER A 323 22.78 -22.32 0.41
#